data_AF-A0A0W7WAW5-F1
#
_entry.id   AF-A0A0W7WAW5-F1
#
_cell.length_a   1.000
_cell.length_b   1.000
_cell.length_c   1.000
_cell.angle_alpha   90.00
_cell.angle_beta   90.00
_cell.angle_gamma   90.00
#
_symmetry.space_group_name_H-M   'P 1'
#
loop_
_entity.id
_entity.type
_entity.pdbx_description
1 polymer ?
#
loop_
_entity_poly.entity_id
_entity_poly.type
_entity_poly.pdbx_seq_one_letter_code
_entity_poly.pdbx_strand_id
1 'polypeptide(L)'
;MENLIELMKRDLSTIQLDAQLGLYHQPTRRWVQGDGEGSPEGFDSEYILRLTGRLQAIETRGDGTASSVEIMNAIQDWVADETGHGWPELQDEIGNYLGLLSPALSETGSAVWAVNDISIPAGRLPDWKARIHS
;
A
#
# COMPACT_ATOMS: atom_id res chain seq x y z
N MET A 1 1.31 -17.50 -1.52
CA MET A 1 0.64 -16.22 -1.24
C MET A 1 1.66 -15.15 -1.55
N GLU A 2 1.43 -14.31 -2.56
CA GLU A 2 2.38 -13.24 -2.91
C GLU A 2 2.51 -12.24 -1.74
N ASN A 3 3.71 -11.69 -1.58
CA ASN A 3 4.05 -10.75 -0.51
C ASN A 3 3.41 -9.39 -0.80
N LEU A 4 2.61 -8.86 0.14
CA LEU A 4 1.86 -7.61 -0.05
C LEU A 4 2.77 -6.43 -0.40
N ILE A 5 3.95 -6.33 0.21
CA ILE A 5 4.91 -5.27 -0.10
C ILE A 5 5.37 -5.34 -1.56
N GLU A 6 5.60 -6.53 -2.10
CA GLU A 6 5.99 -6.70 -3.51
C GLU A 6 4.84 -6.40 -4.47
N LEU A 7 3.61 -6.74 -4.10
CA LEU A 7 2.42 -6.34 -4.85
C LEU A 7 2.29 -4.81 -4.88
N MET A 8 2.53 -4.16 -3.74
CA MET A 8 2.45 -2.72 -3.64
C MET A 8 3.54 -1.99 -4.43
N LYS A 9 4.77 -2.50 -4.44
CA LYS A 9 5.83 -1.99 -5.33
C LYS A 9 5.41 -2.05 -6.80
N ARG A 10 4.71 -3.11 -7.24
CA ARG A 10 4.18 -3.20 -8.61
C ARG A 10 3.14 -2.11 -8.89
N ASP A 11 2.15 -1.92 -8.02
CA ASP A 11 1.14 -0.88 -8.20
C ASP A 11 1.76 0.54 -8.24
N LEU A 12 2.78 0.78 -7.42
CA LEU A 12 3.53 2.05 -7.43
C LEU A 12 4.28 2.25 -8.76
N SER A 13 4.90 1.19 -9.29
CA SER A 13 5.61 1.27 -10.57
C SER A 13 4.69 1.61 -11.75
N THR A 14 3.43 1.18 -11.70
CA THR A 14 2.39 1.51 -12.68
C THR A 14 2.15 3.03 -12.75
N ILE A 15 2.24 3.73 -11.62
CA ILE A 15 2.12 5.19 -11.55
C ILE A 15 3.49 5.89 -11.53
N GLN A 16 4.54 5.21 -12.00
CA GLN A 16 5.90 5.73 -12.15
C GLN A 16 6.56 6.17 -10.83
N LEU A 17 6.14 5.60 -9.70
CA LEU A 17 6.78 5.80 -8.41
C LEU A 17 7.62 4.57 -8.04
N ASP A 18 8.86 4.83 -7.66
CA ASP A 18 9.76 3.82 -7.11
C ASP A 18 9.94 4.11 -5.61
N ALA A 19 9.51 3.16 -4.77
CA ALA A 19 9.51 3.33 -3.32
C ALA A 19 10.27 2.19 -2.63
N GLN A 20 11.12 2.57 -1.68
CA GLN A 20 11.66 1.63 -0.71
C GLN A 20 10.56 1.25 0.27
N LEU A 21 9.97 0.07 0.05
CA LEU A 21 8.98 -0.50 0.94
C LEU A 21 9.57 -1.68 1.72
N GLY A 22 9.32 -1.70 3.04
CA GLY A 22 9.68 -2.83 3.88
C GLY A 22 8.81 -2.90 5.13
N LEU A 23 8.53 -4.11 5.61
CA LEU A 23 7.79 -4.33 6.84
C LEU A 23 8.71 -5.00 7.87
N TYR A 24 8.93 -4.30 8.98
CA TYR A 24 9.75 -4.76 10.09
C TYR A 24 8.86 -5.30 11.21
N HIS A 25 9.23 -6.44 11.79
CA HIS A 25 8.59 -7.01 12.97
C HIS A 25 9.46 -6.78 14.19
N GLN A 26 9.01 -5.88 15.07
CA GLN A 26 9.73 -5.40 16.26
C GLN A 26 10.10 -6.55 17.23
N PRO A 27 9.15 -7.43 17.65
CA PRO A 27 9.44 -8.50 18.60
C PRO A 27 10.53 -9.47 18.15
N THR A 28 10.57 -9.79 16.85
CA THR A 28 11.58 -10.72 16.29
C THR A 28 12.79 -10.00 15.69
N ARG A 29 12.79 -8.66 15.70
CA ARG A 29 13.86 -7.80 15.20
C ARG A 29 14.31 -8.14 13.78
N ARG A 30 13.36 -8.33 12.87
CA ARG A 30 13.65 -8.72 11.48
C ARG A 30 12.70 -8.06 10.49
N TRP A 31 13.21 -7.85 9.28
CA TRP A 31 12.40 -7.56 8.12
C TRP A 31 11.65 -8.82 7.71
N VAL A 32 10.32 -8.75 7.70
CA VAL A 32 9.45 -9.88 7.32
C VAL A 32 8.97 -9.76 5.88
N GLN A 33 9.00 -8.56 5.30
CA GLN A 33 8.69 -8.29 3.89
C GLN A 33 9.54 -7.11 3.38
N GLY A 34 9.92 -7.11 2.09
CA GLY A 34 10.66 -6.02 1.44
C GLY A 34 12.14 -5.88 1.85
N ASP A 35 12.75 -4.77 1.44
CA ASP A 35 14.22 -4.57 1.45
C ASP A 35 14.67 -3.49 2.44
N GLY A 36 14.15 -3.55 3.67
CA GLY A 36 14.51 -2.55 4.68
C GLY A 36 15.94 -2.74 5.19
N GLU A 37 16.63 -1.63 5.44
CA GLU A 37 17.94 -1.60 6.09
C GLU A 37 17.84 -1.09 7.53
N GLY A 38 18.69 -1.63 8.41
CA GLY A 38 18.73 -1.25 9.82
C GLY A 38 17.51 -1.71 10.62
N SER A 39 17.54 -1.45 11.93
CA SER A 39 16.36 -1.61 12.81
C SER A 39 15.74 -0.23 13.01
N PRO A 40 14.43 -0.06 12.78
CA PRO A 40 13.72 1.13 13.25
C PRO A 40 13.86 1.26 14.77
N GLU A 41 14.07 2.49 15.26
CA GLU A 41 14.14 2.82 16.68
C GLU A 41 13.05 3.84 17.04
N GLY A 42 12.62 3.86 18.31
CA GLY A 42 11.66 4.86 18.81
C GLY A 42 10.18 4.58 18.52
N PHE A 43 9.84 3.39 18.02
CA PHE A 43 8.46 2.96 17.77
C PHE A 43 8.01 1.92 18.80
N ASP A 44 6.83 2.12 19.40
CA ASP A 44 6.19 1.21 20.36
C ASP A 44 5.17 0.28 19.70
N SER A 45 5.34 -0.01 18.41
CA SER A 45 4.41 -0.82 17.62
C SER A 45 5.05 -2.13 17.20
N GLU A 46 4.25 -3.20 17.14
CA GLU A 46 4.72 -4.54 16.77
C GLU A 46 5.25 -4.59 15.33
N TYR A 47 4.61 -3.86 14.42
CA TYR A 47 5.03 -3.75 13.03
C TYR A 47 5.31 -2.30 12.66
N ILE A 48 6.35 -2.12 11.86
CA ILE A 48 6.79 -0.82 11.38
C ILE A 48 6.95 -0.92 9.87
N LEU A 49 6.21 -0.10 9.14
CA LEU A 49 6.36 0.06 7.70
C LEU A 49 7.43 1.11 7.43
N ARG A 50 8.37 0.75 6.56
CA ARG A 50 9.32 1.68 5.97
C ARG A 50 8.85 2.04 4.58
N LEU A 51 8.85 3.34 4.33
CA LEU A 51 8.60 4.01 3.07
C LEU A 51 9.87 4.81 2.73
N THR A 52 10.03 5.27 1.48
CA THR A 52 11.14 6.16 1.13
C THR A 52 11.10 7.41 2.02
N GLY A 53 12.14 7.62 2.83
CA GLY A 53 12.26 8.80 3.71
C GLY A 53 11.33 8.82 4.93
N ARG A 54 10.51 7.78 5.17
CA ARG A 54 9.53 7.76 6.27
C ARG A 54 9.41 6.38 6.92
N LEU A 55 9.11 6.38 8.22
CA LEU A 55 8.72 5.20 8.98
C LEU A 55 7.33 5.43 9.57
N GLN A 56 6.50 4.38 9.59
CA GLN A 56 5.14 4.44 10.10
C GLN A 56 4.83 3.20 10.94
N ALA A 57 4.24 3.42 12.11
CA ALA A 57 3.66 2.35 12.92
C ALA A 57 2.47 1.72 12.18
N ILE A 58 2.34 0.40 12.26
CA ILE A 58 1.27 -0.35 11.60
C ILE A 58 0.40 -1.05 12.63
N GLU A 59 -0.91 -0.87 12.48
CA GLU A 59 -1.89 -1.58 13.29
C GLU A 59 -1.88 -3.09 13.01
N THR A 60 -2.10 -3.86 14.08
CA THR A 60 -2.21 -5.31 14.02
C THR A 60 -3.67 -5.74 13.91
N ARG A 61 -3.91 -6.83 13.18
CA ARG A 61 -5.19 -7.53 13.16
C ARG A 61 -5.39 -8.28 14.49
N GLY A 62 -6.59 -8.81 14.71
CA GLY A 62 -6.90 -9.60 15.90
C GLY A 62 -6.08 -10.89 16.07
N ASP A 63 -5.39 -11.33 15.03
CA ASP A 63 -4.47 -12.48 15.06
C ASP A 63 -3.00 -12.10 15.34
N GLY A 64 -2.72 -10.81 15.61
CA GLY A 64 -1.38 -10.31 15.88
C GLY A 64 -0.53 -10.10 14.63
N THR A 65 -1.08 -10.19 13.42
CA THR A 65 -0.34 -9.89 12.18
C THR A 65 -0.56 -8.45 11.73
N ALA A 66 0.34 -7.90 10.90
CA ALA A 66 0.18 -6.56 10.34
C ALA A 66 -1.11 -6.44 9.49
N SER A 67 -1.86 -5.36 9.68
CA SER A 67 -3.05 -5.07 8.89
C SER A 67 -2.68 -4.71 7.45
N SER A 68 -3.16 -5.52 6.49
CA SER A 68 -2.94 -5.28 5.06
C SER A 68 -3.57 -3.97 4.59
N VAL A 69 -4.75 -3.64 5.11
CA VAL A 69 -5.45 -2.39 4.80
C VAL A 69 -4.66 -1.20 5.30
N GLU A 70 -4.09 -1.30 6.51
CA GLU A 70 -3.30 -0.21 7.09
C GLU A 70 -1.98 0.03 6.36
N ILE A 71 -1.32 -1.05 5.92
CA ILE A 71 -0.14 -0.96 5.06
C ILE A 71 -0.48 -0.21 3.77
N MET A 72 -1.59 -0.58 3.11
CA MET A 72 -2.02 0.06 1.88
C MET A 72 -2.43 1.53 2.09
N ASN A 73 -3.12 1.84 3.19
CA ASN A 73 -3.47 3.22 3.57
C ASN A 73 -2.21 4.08 3.71
N ALA A 74 -1.21 3.60 4.47
CA ALA A 74 0.04 4.32 4.68
C ALA A 74 0.80 4.59 3.37
N ILE A 75 0.74 3.66 2.41
CA ILE A 75 1.34 3.84 1.08
C ILE A 75 0.56 4.87 0.26
N GLN A 76 -0.77 4.80 0.28
CA GLN A 76 -1.64 5.77 -0.37
C GLN A 76 -1.40 7.20 0.16
N ASP A 77 -1.33 7.36 1.47
CA ASP A 77 -1.04 8.66 2.11
C ASP A 77 0.34 9.17 1.72
N TRP A 78 1.36 8.30 1.73
CA TRP A 78 2.71 8.68 1.30
C TRP A 78 2.75 9.13 -0.16
N VAL A 79 2.06 8.45 -1.07
CA VAL A 79 2.00 8.90 -2.46
C VAL A 79 1.27 10.21 -2.61
N ALA A 80 0.23 10.46 -1.80
CA ALA A 80 -0.40 11.76 -1.78
C ALA A 80 0.56 12.86 -1.33
N ASP A 81 1.36 12.59 -0.30
CA ASP A 81 2.39 13.51 0.17
C ASP A 81 3.47 13.76 -0.91
N GLU A 82 3.96 12.72 -1.58
CA GLU A 82 5.05 12.83 -2.58
C GLU A 82 4.60 13.47 -3.90
N THR A 83 3.37 13.20 -4.34
CA THR A 83 2.89 13.67 -5.63
C THR A 83 2.06 14.94 -5.54
N GLY A 84 1.54 15.29 -4.35
CA GLY A 84 0.61 16.39 -4.15
C GLY A 84 -0.82 16.08 -4.59
N HIS A 85 -1.12 14.82 -4.89
CA HIS A 85 -2.36 14.37 -5.53
C HIS A 85 -2.87 13.08 -4.90
N GLY A 86 -4.18 12.86 -4.89
CA GLY A 86 -4.75 11.64 -4.33
C GLY A 86 -4.26 10.35 -5.01
N TRP A 87 -4.16 9.26 -4.23
CA TRP A 87 -3.93 7.92 -4.76
C TRP A 87 -5.01 7.53 -5.79
N PRO A 88 -4.67 6.76 -6.84
CA PRO A 88 -5.22 7.00 -8.17
C PRO A 88 -6.74 6.94 -8.29
N GLU A 89 -7.24 7.84 -9.12
CA GLU A 89 -8.60 7.79 -9.64
C GLU A 89 -8.74 6.57 -10.55
N LEU A 90 -9.86 5.85 -10.44
CA LEU A 90 -10.26 4.85 -11.42
C LEU A 90 -11.05 5.53 -12.54
N GLN A 91 -10.68 5.25 -13.79
CA GLN A 91 -11.44 5.68 -14.97
C GLN A 91 -12.03 4.50 -15.76
N ASP A 92 -13.09 4.75 -16.51
CA ASP A 92 -13.62 3.81 -17.51
C ASP A 92 -12.79 3.80 -18.81
N GLU A 93 -13.18 2.98 -19.79
CA GLU A 93 -12.45 2.84 -21.07
C GLU A 93 -12.43 4.10 -21.93
N ILE A 94 -13.33 5.06 -21.68
CA ILE A 94 -13.43 6.32 -22.43
C ILE A 94 -12.93 7.52 -21.61
N GLY A 95 -12.38 7.29 -20.41
CA GLY A 95 -11.72 8.29 -19.56
C GLY A 95 -12.64 8.98 -18.55
N ASN A 96 -13.86 8.48 -18.32
CA ASN A 96 -14.72 9.06 -17.28
C ASN A 96 -14.27 8.60 -15.89
N TYR A 97 -14.29 9.52 -14.93
CA TYR A 97 -14.02 9.25 -13.52
C TYR A 97 -15.08 8.31 -12.92
N LEU A 98 -14.63 7.23 -12.30
CA LEU A 98 -15.46 6.25 -11.59
C LEU A 98 -15.36 6.39 -10.06
N GLY A 99 -14.25 6.94 -9.54
CA GLY A 99 -14.04 7.12 -8.10
C GLY A 99 -12.56 7.02 -7.71
N LEU A 100 -12.23 7.40 -6.48
CA LEU A 100 -10.92 7.16 -5.88
C LEU A 100 -10.82 5.72 -5.38
N LEU A 101 -9.70 5.06 -5.68
CA LEU A 101 -9.43 3.74 -5.14
C LEU A 101 -9.07 3.85 -3.65
N SER A 102 -9.71 3.00 -2.85
CA SER A 102 -9.47 2.91 -1.40
C SER A 102 -9.01 1.49 -1.03
N PRO A 103 -8.12 1.31 -0.03
CA PRO A 103 -7.72 0.01 0.45
C PRO A 103 -8.89 -0.74 1.08
N ALA A 104 -9.01 -2.02 0.78
CA ALA A 104 -9.99 -2.90 1.38
C ALA A 104 -9.51 -4.34 1.43
N LEU A 105 -10.36 -5.20 2.01
CA LEU A 105 -10.25 -6.64 1.91
C LEU A 105 -11.39 -7.17 1.04
N SER A 106 -11.07 -8.07 0.12
CA SER A 106 -12.06 -8.89 -0.57
C SER A 106 -12.79 -9.81 0.42
N GLU A 107 -13.89 -10.43 -0.01
CA GLU A 107 -14.64 -11.43 0.77
C GLU A 107 -13.77 -12.61 1.24
N THR A 108 -12.70 -12.91 0.50
CA THR A 108 -11.74 -13.97 0.85
C THR A 108 -10.61 -13.50 1.77
N GLY A 109 -10.61 -12.24 2.17
CA GLY A 109 -9.59 -11.65 3.05
C GLY A 109 -8.31 -11.19 2.33
N SER A 110 -8.28 -11.23 1.00
CA SER A 110 -7.15 -10.72 0.20
C SER A 110 -7.21 -9.19 0.07
N ALA A 111 -6.06 -8.53 0.08
CA ALA A 111 -5.95 -7.08 -0.05
C ALA A 111 -6.27 -6.59 -1.47
N VAL A 112 -7.09 -5.54 -1.56
CA VAL A 112 -7.60 -5.02 -2.83
C VAL A 112 -7.71 -3.49 -2.79
N TRP A 113 -7.61 -2.87 -3.95
CA TRP A 113 -8.12 -1.53 -4.21
C TRP A 113 -9.60 -1.63 -4.56
N ALA A 114 -10.44 -0.88 -3.84
CA ALA A 114 -11.89 -0.90 -4.02
C ALA A 114 -12.42 0.49 -4.38
N VAL A 115 -13.42 0.52 -5.26
CA VAL A 115 -14.20 1.71 -5.58
C VAL A 115 -15.58 1.28 -6.06
N ASN A 116 -16.63 1.76 -5.40
CA ASN A 116 -18.00 1.30 -5.65
C ASN A 116 -18.07 -0.25 -5.62
N ASP A 117 -18.58 -0.87 -6.69
CA ASP A 117 -18.68 -2.34 -6.85
C ASP A 117 -17.44 -2.96 -7.53
N ILE A 118 -16.37 -2.19 -7.75
CA ILE A 118 -15.15 -2.65 -8.41
C ILE A 118 -14.09 -2.96 -7.36
N SER A 119 -13.48 -4.13 -7.49
CA SER A 119 -12.34 -4.56 -6.69
C SER A 119 -11.19 -4.98 -7.61
N ILE A 120 -10.02 -4.41 -7.35
CA ILE A 120 -8.78 -4.68 -8.09
C ILE A 120 -7.78 -5.27 -7.10
N PRO A 121 -7.27 -6.48 -7.30
CA PRO A 121 -6.25 -7.05 -6.43
C PRO A 121 -5.02 -6.14 -6.31
N ALA A 122 -4.42 -6.07 -5.12
CA ALA A 122 -3.13 -5.40 -4.98
C ALA A 122 -2.09 -6.01 -5.94
N GLY A 123 -1.23 -5.18 -6.53
CA GLY A 123 -0.26 -5.56 -7.57
C GLY A 123 -0.87 -5.80 -8.95
N ARG A 124 -2.13 -5.40 -9.16
CA ARG A 124 -2.87 -5.50 -10.42
C ARG A 124 -3.51 -4.17 -10.83
N LEU A 125 -3.05 -3.05 -10.28
CA LEU A 125 -3.51 -1.73 -10.68
C LEU A 125 -3.25 -1.55 -12.20
N PRO A 126 -4.29 -1.23 -13.01
CA PRO A 126 -4.12 -1.16 -14.45
C PRO A 126 -3.55 0.20 -14.89
N ASP A 127 -2.47 0.17 -15.66
CA ASP A 127 -1.71 1.33 -16.17
C ASP A 127 -2.54 2.39 -16.92
N TRP A 128 -3.68 2.00 -17.48
CA TRP A 128 -4.53 2.88 -18.29
C TRP A 128 -5.73 3.46 -17.53
N LYS A 129 -6.04 2.98 -16.31
CA LYS A 129 -7.18 3.48 -15.52
C LYS A 129 -6.78 4.30 -14.31
N ALA A 130 -5.54 4.18 -13.84
CA ALA A 130 -5.03 4.86 -12.65
C ALA A 130 -4.23 6.10 -13.07
N ARG A 131 -4.82 7.29 -12.92
CA ARG A 131 -4.08 8.54 -13.12
C ARG A 131 -3.99 9.31 -11.82
N ILE A 132 -2.81 9.85 -11.58
CA ILE A 132 -2.59 10.92 -10.62
C ILE A 132 -3.00 12.22 -11.32
N HIS A 133 -4.03 12.90 -10.84
CA HIS A 133 -4.55 14.11 -11.49
C HIS A 133 -3.67 15.31 -11.13
N SER A 134 -2.95 15.88 -12.11
CA SER A 134 -2.12 17.09 -11.95
C SER A 134 -2.93 18.37 -11.78
#